data_AF-A0A3S5EH78-F1
#
_entry.id   AF-A0A3S5EH78-F1
#
_cell.length_a   1.000
_cell.length_b   1.000
_cell.length_c   1.000
_cell.angle_alpha   90.00
_cell.angle_beta   90.00
_cell.angle_gamma   90.00
#
_symmetry.space_group_name_H-M   'P 1'
#
loop_
_entity.id
_entity.type
_entity.pdbx_description
1 polymer ?
#
loop_
_entity_poly.entity_id
_entity_poly.type
_entity_poly.pdbx_seq_one_letter_code
_entity_poly.pdbx_strand_id
1 'polypeptide(L)'
;MRAETNHSWAVTRGNHPDDPPYYAPLTQPRYAAARAEYARLLEPVPDDANSFWTTMADMAVVIPSESAAFWYQLTTIIETTWTPVTASTPVTALAAAARAEAVAAAAHPTTVHGDHPGTAQSYQPAPIQVTATEQWIATRASQDPNTDEDMWSLIIPRADRTTETAAQDACRAIIAELDHTPNLPAPNEPLTIWHSLRLTATTGWTSADNDTDPQQIARAITDHLTRQGVQSLHPTPHTRQ
;
A
#
# COMPACT_ATOMS: atom_id res chain seq x y z
N MET A 1 -2.16 -2.49 -15.55
CA MET A 1 -2.10 -1.84 -14.22
C MET A 1 -3.18 -0.75 -14.12
N ARG A 2 -3.89 -0.67 -12.99
CA ARG A 2 -4.90 0.36 -12.71
C ARG A 2 -4.78 0.78 -11.24
N ALA A 3 -5.06 2.04 -10.95
CA ALA A 3 -5.13 2.54 -9.58
C ALA A 3 -6.49 2.17 -8.96
N GLU A 4 -6.45 1.48 -7.83
CA GLU A 4 -7.64 1.07 -7.07
C GLU A 4 -7.67 1.81 -5.74
N THR A 5 -8.80 2.46 -5.46
CA THR A 5 -9.05 3.21 -4.22
C THR A 5 -10.05 2.44 -3.37
N ASN A 6 -9.68 2.13 -2.12
CA ASN A 6 -10.51 1.41 -1.17
C ASN A 6 -10.95 2.31 -0.02
N HIS A 7 -12.22 2.21 0.37
CA HIS A 7 -12.70 2.76 1.63
C HIS A 7 -12.30 1.85 2.80
N SER A 8 -11.75 2.44 3.84
CA SER A 8 -11.57 1.79 5.14
C SER A 8 -12.37 2.55 6.17
N TRP A 9 -13.19 1.84 6.93
CA TRP A 9 -14.10 2.42 7.91
C TRP A 9 -13.60 2.16 9.33
N ALA A 10 -13.88 3.10 10.21
CA ALA A 10 -13.72 2.94 11.65
C ALA A 10 -14.88 3.61 12.37
N VAL A 11 -15.14 3.14 13.59
CA VAL A 11 -16.07 3.75 14.52
C VAL A 11 -15.31 4.19 15.78
N THR A 12 -15.72 5.32 16.33
CA THR A 12 -15.13 5.97 17.50
C THR A 12 -16.23 6.42 18.45
N ARG A 13 -15.85 6.88 19.65
CA ARG A 13 -16.79 7.48 20.60
C ARG A 13 -16.87 9.00 20.45
N GLY A 14 -16.97 9.48 19.21
CA GLY A 14 -17.03 10.91 18.86
C GLY A 14 -15.67 11.62 18.78
N ASN A 15 -14.60 11.01 19.29
CA ASN A 15 -13.23 11.46 19.09
C ASN A 15 -12.77 11.26 17.64
N HIS A 16 -11.75 12.01 17.22
CA HIS A 16 -11.07 11.72 15.96
C HIS A 16 -10.36 10.36 16.05
N PRO A 17 -10.26 9.56 14.98
CA PRO A 17 -9.63 8.23 15.05
C PRO A 17 -8.15 8.24 15.46
N ASP A 18 -7.44 9.33 15.20
CA ASP A 18 -6.05 9.50 15.64
C ASP A 18 -5.92 9.84 17.14
N ASP A 19 -7.04 10.17 17.81
CA ASP A 19 -7.08 10.51 19.22
C ASP A 19 -7.55 9.29 20.03
N PRO A 20 -6.68 8.61 20.80
CA PRO A 20 -7.08 7.47 21.64
C PRO A 20 -8.04 7.91 22.76
N PRO A 21 -8.82 7.00 23.37
CA PRO A 21 -8.68 5.53 23.30
C PRO A 21 -9.76 4.79 22.49
N TYR A 22 -10.77 5.48 21.97
CA TYR A 22 -11.96 4.82 21.43
C TYR A 22 -11.89 4.68 19.90
N TYR A 23 -11.51 3.48 19.46
CA TYR A 23 -11.37 3.15 18.05
C TYR A 23 -11.69 1.67 17.83
N ALA A 24 -12.56 1.38 16.86
CA ALA A 24 -12.76 0.03 16.34
C ALA A 24 -12.73 0.06 14.81
N PRO A 25 -11.82 -0.70 14.16
CA PRO A 25 -11.80 -0.81 12.71
C PRO A 25 -12.97 -1.66 12.21
N LEU A 26 -13.42 -1.38 10.99
CA LEU A 26 -14.48 -2.12 10.30
C LEU A 26 -13.94 -2.67 8.98
N THR A 27 -14.42 -3.84 8.58
CA THR A 27 -13.94 -4.55 7.38
C THR A 27 -14.76 -4.25 6.14
N GLN A 28 -16.00 -3.77 6.31
CA GLN A 28 -16.88 -3.50 5.19
C GLN A 28 -16.54 -2.17 4.51
N PRO A 29 -16.38 -2.13 3.17
CA PRO A 29 -16.01 -0.90 2.45
C PRO A 29 -17.19 0.05 2.21
N ARG A 30 -18.44 -0.45 2.28
CA ARG A 30 -19.66 0.36 2.10
C ARG A 30 -20.22 0.79 3.43
N TYR A 31 -20.67 2.03 3.54
CA TYR A 31 -21.14 2.62 4.79
C TYR A 31 -22.27 1.82 5.44
N ALA A 32 -23.30 1.43 4.68
CA ALA A 32 -24.42 0.67 5.20
C ALA A 32 -23.99 -0.70 5.76
N ALA A 33 -23.03 -1.35 5.10
CA ALA A 33 -22.48 -2.63 5.55
C ALA A 33 -21.56 -2.45 6.77
N ALA A 34 -20.76 -1.38 6.82
CA ALA A 34 -19.92 -1.04 7.97
C ALA A 34 -20.77 -0.76 9.23
N ARG A 35 -21.90 -0.06 9.08
CA ARG A 35 -22.86 0.12 10.17
C ARG A 35 -23.47 -1.19 10.66
N ALA A 36 -23.85 -2.07 9.74
CA ALA A 36 -24.40 -3.38 10.09
C ALA A 36 -23.35 -4.26 10.78
N GLU A 37 -22.09 -4.22 10.32
CA GLU A 37 -20.96 -4.88 10.96
C GLU A 37 -20.77 -4.37 12.40
N TYR A 38 -20.74 -3.05 12.61
CA TYR A 38 -20.64 -2.49 13.96
C TYR A 38 -21.79 -2.94 14.86
N ALA A 39 -23.03 -2.90 14.39
CA ALA A 39 -24.17 -3.40 15.16
C ALA A 39 -23.99 -4.88 15.56
N ARG A 40 -23.48 -5.71 14.65
CA ARG A 40 -23.18 -7.12 14.92
C ARG A 40 -22.02 -7.32 15.92
N LEU A 41 -21.04 -6.43 15.91
CA LEU A 41 -19.92 -6.47 16.87
C LEU A 41 -20.35 -6.16 18.31
N LEU A 42 -21.51 -5.52 18.49
CA LEU A 42 -22.09 -5.25 19.81
C LEU A 42 -22.96 -6.40 20.35
N GLU A 43 -23.28 -7.38 19.51
CA GLU A 43 -23.98 -8.59 19.92
C GLU A 43 -23.01 -9.55 20.64
N PRO A 44 -23.52 -10.53 21.41
CA PRO A 44 -22.69 -11.58 21.99
C PRO A 44 -21.80 -12.24 20.91
N VAL A 45 -20.51 -12.35 21.20
CA VAL A 45 -19.54 -12.97 20.29
C VAL A 45 -19.94 -14.43 20.03
N PRO A 46 -20.08 -14.86 18.76
CA PRO A 46 -20.40 -16.25 18.43
C PRO A 46 -19.35 -17.23 18.96
N ASP A 47 -19.78 -18.42 19.37
CA ASP A 47 -18.88 -19.46 19.90
C ASP A 47 -17.82 -19.93 18.88
N ASP A 48 -18.10 -19.79 17.59
CA ASP A 48 -17.22 -20.15 16.46
C ASP A 48 -16.44 -18.95 15.88
N ALA A 49 -16.49 -17.80 16.55
CA ALA A 49 -15.76 -16.61 16.11
C ALA A 49 -14.24 -16.84 16.10
N ASN A 50 -13.59 -16.39 15.03
CA ASN A 50 -12.14 -16.36 14.98
C ASN A 50 -11.57 -15.24 15.87
N SER A 51 -10.28 -15.32 16.18
CA SER A 51 -9.59 -14.34 17.05
C SER A 51 -9.67 -12.90 16.53
N PHE A 52 -9.70 -12.73 15.21
CA PHE A 52 -9.82 -11.43 14.58
C PHE A 52 -11.19 -10.78 14.88
N TRP A 53 -12.28 -11.54 14.76
CA TRP A 53 -13.63 -11.08 15.10
C TRP A 53 -13.73 -10.72 16.58
N THR A 54 -13.22 -11.58 17.48
CA THR A 54 -13.22 -11.31 18.93
C THR A 54 -12.50 -10.01 19.26
N THR A 55 -11.34 -9.77 18.65
CA THR A 55 -10.56 -8.54 18.86
C THR A 55 -11.35 -7.30 18.44
N MET A 56 -12.02 -7.34 17.27
CA MET A 56 -12.86 -6.23 16.83
C MET A 56 -14.06 -6.00 17.75
N ALA A 57 -14.68 -7.07 18.27
CA ALA A 57 -15.81 -6.96 19.17
C ALA A 57 -15.40 -6.32 20.52
N ASP A 58 -14.25 -6.72 21.06
CA ASP A 58 -13.67 -6.14 22.28
C ASP A 58 -13.35 -4.65 22.12
N MET A 59 -12.92 -4.23 20.92
CA MET A 59 -12.72 -2.82 20.59
C MET A 59 -14.04 -2.06 20.43
N ALA A 60 -15.05 -2.68 19.83
CA ALA A 60 -16.34 -2.05 19.56
C ALA A 60 -17.20 -1.87 20.82
N VAL A 61 -17.19 -2.82 21.75
CA VAL A 61 -18.08 -2.83 22.92
C VAL A 61 -17.87 -1.65 23.87
N VAL A 62 -16.69 -1.03 23.86
CA VAL A 62 -16.40 0.17 24.67
C VAL A 62 -16.90 1.48 24.04
N ILE A 63 -17.50 1.41 22.85
CA ILE A 63 -18.10 2.53 22.12
C ILE A 63 -19.62 2.39 22.19
N PRO A 64 -20.32 3.18 23.01
CA PRO A 64 -21.78 3.15 23.06
C PRO A 64 -22.40 3.67 21.77
N SER A 65 -23.43 2.99 21.27
CA SER A 65 -24.12 3.30 20.00
C SER A 65 -24.62 4.75 19.90
N GLU A 66 -25.05 5.35 21.01
CA GLU A 66 -25.52 6.73 21.09
C GLU A 66 -24.42 7.77 20.88
N SER A 67 -23.16 7.36 21.03
CA SER A 67 -21.96 8.19 20.86
C SER A 67 -21.07 7.73 19.71
N ALA A 68 -21.54 6.76 18.92
CA ALA A 68 -20.79 6.19 17.81
C ALA A 68 -20.67 7.21 16.66
N ALA A 69 -19.45 7.59 16.34
CA ALA A 69 -19.13 8.39 15.17
C ALA A 69 -18.35 7.55 14.15
N PHE A 70 -18.83 7.55 12.91
CA PHE A 70 -18.24 6.79 11.80
C PHE A 70 -17.30 7.66 10.99
N TRP A 71 -16.12 7.11 10.73
CA TRP A 71 -15.07 7.75 9.97
C TRP A 71 -14.63 6.82 8.85
N TYR A 72 -14.19 7.40 7.75
CA TYR A 72 -13.56 6.67 6.67
C TYR A 72 -12.26 7.33 6.24
N GLN A 73 -11.39 6.52 5.65
CA GLN A 73 -10.24 6.99 4.89
C GLN A 73 -10.21 6.26 3.56
N LEU A 74 -9.62 6.90 2.56
CA LEU A 74 -9.41 6.31 1.24
C LEU A 74 -7.95 5.92 1.11
N THR A 75 -7.70 4.67 0.70
CA THR A 75 -6.36 4.19 0.38
C THR A 75 -6.29 3.77 -1.07
N THR A 76 -5.36 4.36 -1.82
CA THR A 76 -5.05 3.96 -3.19
C THR A 76 -3.70 3.26 -3.23
N ILE A 77 -3.65 2.09 -3.87
CA ILE A 77 -2.41 1.36 -4.11
C ILE A 77 -2.17 1.29 -5.61
N ILE A 78 -0.94 1.58 -6.02
CA ILE A 78 -0.45 1.44 -7.39
C ILE A 78 0.81 0.59 -7.31
N GLU A 79 0.86 -0.50 -8.07
CA GLU A 79 2.06 -1.32 -8.21
C GLU A 79 2.40 -1.42 -9.69
N THR A 80 3.59 -0.95 -10.10
CA THR A 80 3.98 -0.91 -11.50
C THR A 80 4.29 -2.29 -12.06
N THR A 81 4.27 -2.40 -13.38
CA THR A 81 4.67 -3.62 -14.06
C THR A 81 6.10 -3.99 -13.64
N TRP A 82 6.28 -5.25 -13.22
CA TRP A 82 7.60 -5.76 -12.88
C TRP A 82 8.45 -5.80 -14.14
N THR A 83 9.57 -5.08 -14.11
CA THR A 83 10.50 -4.99 -15.24
C THR A 83 11.77 -5.77 -14.91
N PRO A 84 12.25 -6.65 -15.81
CA PRO A 84 13.47 -7.40 -15.57
C PRO A 84 14.67 -6.45 -15.56
N VAL A 85 15.56 -6.67 -14.60
CA VAL A 85 16.80 -5.91 -14.45
C VAL A 85 17.87 -6.62 -15.25
N THR A 86 18.45 -5.92 -16.23
CA THR A 86 19.52 -6.45 -17.07
C THR A 86 20.79 -5.62 -16.92
N ALA A 87 21.95 -6.23 -17.18
CA ALA A 87 23.24 -5.57 -17.14
C ALA A 87 23.34 -4.35 -18.07
N SER A 88 22.51 -4.31 -19.12
CA SER A 88 22.43 -3.22 -20.09
C SER A 88 21.49 -2.08 -19.69
N THR A 89 20.65 -2.25 -18.67
CA THR A 89 19.63 -1.27 -18.29
C THR A 89 19.99 -0.61 -16.97
N PRO A 90 20.34 0.69 -16.96
CA PRO A 90 20.62 1.42 -15.73
C PRO A 90 19.41 1.38 -14.78
N VAL A 91 19.65 1.17 -13.48
CA VAL A 91 18.60 1.17 -12.45
C VAL A 91 17.84 2.50 -12.42
N THR A 92 18.51 3.61 -12.71
CA THR A 92 17.87 4.92 -12.82
C THR A 92 16.85 4.99 -13.95
N ALA A 93 17.09 4.28 -15.07
CA ALA A 93 16.14 4.19 -16.18
C ALA A 93 14.92 3.34 -15.80
N LEU A 94 15.12 2.22 -15.08
CA LEU A 94 14.03 1.40 -14.55
C LEU A 94 13.16 2.19 -13.56
N ALA A 95 13.78 2.91 -12.63
CA ALA A 95 13.07 3.76 -11.68
C ALA A 95 12.30 4.89 -12.39
N ALA A 96 12.87 5.51 -13.41
CA ALA A 96 12.19 6.54 -14.20
C ALA A 96 10.99 5.97 -14.98
N ALA A 97 11.14 4.79 -15.60
CA ALA A 97 10.06 4.13 -16.31
C ALA A 97 8.90 3.75 -15.37
N ALA A 98 9.20 3.16 -14.21
CA ALA A 98 8.19 2.82 -13.21
C ALA A 98 7.44 4.06 -12.70
N ARG A 99 8.16 5.18 -12.44
CA ARG A 99 7.52 6.45 -12.06
C ARG A 99 6.60 6.99 -13.16
N ALA A 100 7.02 6.91 -14.43
CA ALA A 100 6.21 7.36 -15.55
C ALA A 100 4.94 6.50 -15.69
N GLU A 101 5.05 5.19 -15.53
CA GLU A 101 3.89 4.27 -15.51
C GLU A 101 2.94 4.61 -14.36
N ALA A 102 3.46 4.84 -13.15
CA ALA A 102 2.65 5.22 -11.99
C ALA A 102 1.92 6.55 -12.17
N VAL A 103 2.56 7.57 -12.76
CA VAL A 103 1.91 8.84 -13.10
C VAL A 103 0.80 8.62 -14.13
N ALA A 104 1.07 7.83 -15.17
CA ALA A 104 0.06 7.50 -16.17
C ALA A 104 -1.14 6.76 -15.55
N ALA A 105 -0.90 5.84 -14.62
CA ALA A 105 -1.95 5.13 -13.91
C ALA A 105 -2.79 6.05 -13.01
N ALA A 106 -2.14 6.96 -12.27
CA ALA A 106 -2.82 7.94 -11.43
C ALA A 106 -3.65 8.96 -12.24
N ALA A 107 -3.29 9.23 -13.49
CA ALA A 107 -4.03 10.15 -14.36
C ALA A 107 -5.39 9.60 -14.84
N HIS A 108 -5.64 8.30 -14.70
CA HIS A 108 -6.93 7.70 -15.05
C HIS A 108 -7.86 7.70 -13.83
N PRO A 109 -9.19 7.78 -14.03
CA PRO A 109 -10.14 7.62 -12.94
C PRO A 109 -9.88 6.32 -12.18
N THR A 110 -9.69 6.42 -10.86
CA THR A 110 -9.49 5.25 -10.02
C THR A 110 -10.79 4.46 -9.89
N THR A 111 -10.70 3.13 -9.90
CA THR A 111 -11.84 2.31 -9.48
C THR A 111 -11.98 2.49 -7.98
N VAL A 112 -13.14 2.97 -7.52
CA VAL A 112 -13.42 3.18 -6.11
C VAL A 112 -14.24 2.02 -5.57
N HIS A 113 -13.72 1.35 -4.55
CA HIS A 113 -14.39 0.27 -3.83
C HIS A 113 -14.93 0.80 -2.50
N GLY A 114 -16.25 0.73 -2.34
CA GLY A 114 -16.95 1.27 -1.18
C GLY A 114 -17.79 2.50 -1.52
N ASP A 115 -18.37 3.08 -0.49
CA ASP A 115 -19.18 4.31 -0.56
C ASP A 115 -19.23 4.99 0.80
N HIS A 116 -19.64 6.26 0.80
CA HIS A 116 -20.00 7.04 1.99
C HIS A 116 -21.26 7.88 1.71
N PRO A 117 -22.03 8.24 2.76
CA PRO A 117 -23.27 9.00 2.58
C PRO A 117 -23.04 10.52 2.45
N GLY A 118 -21.91 11.02 2.94
CA GLY A 118 -21.57 12.42 2.96
C GLY A 118 -21.51 13.05 1.57
N THR A 119 -22.03 14.27 1.47
CA THR A 119 -21.98 15.10 0.25
C THR A 119 -21.40 16.50 0.53
N ALA A 120 -21.22 16.85 1.80
CA ALA A 120 -20.60 18.10 2.19
C ALA A 120 -19.09 18.01 1.99
N GLN A 121 -18.47 18.98 1.33
CA GLN A 121 -17.01 18.99 1.23
C GLN A 121 -16.38 19.12 2.62
N SER A 122 -15.38 18.29 2.89
CA SER A 122 -14.58 18.40 4.10
C SER A 122 -13.95 19.81 4.19
N TYR A 123 -14.22 20.52 5.29
CA TYR A 123 -13.81 21.92 5.47
C TYR A 123 -12.29 22.11 5.49
N GLN A 124 -11.54 21.08 5.92
CA GLN A 124 -10.07 21.04 5.89
C GLN A 124 -9.62 19.58 5.75
N PRO A 125 -9.39 19.06 4.53
CA PRO A 125 -8.87 17.72 4.39
C PRO A 125 -7.45 17.66 4.95
N ALA A 126 -7.19 16.70 5.83
CA ALA A 126 -5.84 16.38 6.27
C ALA A 126 -4.96 16.04 5.05
N PRO A 127 -3.64 16.35 5.09
CA PRO A 127 -2.77 16.12 3.95
C PRO A 127 -2.70 14.63 3.61
N ILE A 128 -2.93 14.31 2.32
CA ILE A 128 -2.82 12.95 1.79
C ILE A 128 -1.36 12.48 1.93
N GLN A 129 -1.19 11.36 2.63
CA GLN A 129 0.12 10.75 2.80
C GLN A 129 0.40 9.85 1.61
N VAL A 130 1.49 10.12 0.89
CA VAL A 130 1.93 9.30 -0.24
C VAL A 130 3.29 8.70 0.11
N THR A 131 3.37 7.38 0.03
CA THR A 131 4.61 6.61 0.16
C THR A 131 4.91 5.94 -1.16
N ALA A 132 6.18 5.96 -1.56
CA ALA A 132 6.66 5.33 -2.78
C ALA A 132 7.87 4.46 -2.42
N THR A 133 7.77 3.17 -2.71
CA THR A 133 8.77 2.17 -2.36
C THR A 133 9.19 1.42 -3.60
N GLU A 134 10.47 1.51 -3.95
CA GLU A 134 11.07 0.65 -4.97
C GLU A 134 11.20 -0.77 -4.40
N GLN A 135 10.65 -1.73 -5.12
CA GLN A 135 10.64 -3.14 -4.77
C GLN A 135 11.52 -3.92 -5.74
N TRP A 136 12.20 -4.91 -5.17
CA TRP A 136 13.10 -5.78 -5.88
C TRP A 136 12.78 -7.20 -5.48
N ILE A 137 12.56 -8.07 -6.46
CA ILE A 137 12.37 -9.49 -6.23
C ILE A 137 13.32 -10.29 -7.12
N ALA A 138 13.68 -11.48 -6.65
CA ALA A 138 14.25 -12.52 -7.49
C ALA A 138 13.19 -13.59 -7.75
N THR A 139 13.11 -14.07 -8.98
CA THR A 139 12.32 -15.26 -9.36
C THR A 139 13.25 -16.28 -10.01
N ARG A 140 12.78 -17.51 -10.21
CA ARG A 140 13.48 -18.45 -11.10
C ARG A 140 13.42 -17.93 -12.53
N ALA A 141 14.43 -18.23 -13.34
CA ALA A 141 14.58 -17.61 -14.66
C ALA A 141 13.38 -17.79 -15.62
N SER A 142 12.59 -18.85 -15.45
CA SER A 142 11.40 -19.12 -16.27
C SER A 142 10.11 -18.50 -15.73
N GLN A 143 10.15 -17.79 -14.59
CA GLN A 143 8.97 -17.26 -13.91
C GLN A 143 8.84 -15.75 -14.13
N ASP A 144 7.64 -15.31 -14.50
CA ASP A 144 7.27 -13.92 -14.71
C ASP A 144 6.27 -13.44 -13.64
N PRO A 145 6.66 -12.50 -12.77
CA PRO A 145 5.80 -12.00 -11.70
C PRO A 145 4.56 -11.23 -12.19
N ASN A 146 4.48 -10.88 -13.48
CA ASN A 146 3.32 -10.22 -14.06
C ASN A 146 2.23 -11.21 -14.51
N THR A 147 2.54 -12.50 -14.64
CA THR A 147 1.61 -13.51 -15.18
C THR A 147 1.47 -14.78 -14.34
N ASP A 148 2.50 -15.13 -13.56
CA ASP A 148 2.52 -16.38 -12.82
C ASP A 148 1.95 -16.21 -11.40
N GLU A 149 0.89 -16.95 -11.08
CA GLU A 149 0.22 -16.87 -9.78
C GLU A 149 0.93 -17.68 -8.67
N ASP A 150 1.63 -18.76 -9.05
CA ASP A 150 2.36 -19.65 -8.14
C ASP A 150 3.85 -19.67 -8.50
N MET A 151 4.54 -18.58 -8.15
CA MET A 151 5.97 -18.41 -8.38
C MET A 151 6.77 -18.48 -7.09
N TRP A 152 8.00 -18.98 -7.21
CA TRP A 152 8.98 -18.75 -6.16
C TRP A 152 9.46 -17.31 -6.30
N SER A 153 9.38 -16.54 -5.22
CA SER A 153 9.92 -15.19 -5.19
C SER A 153 10.63 -14.91 -3.88
N LEU A 154 11.68 -14.10 -3.95
CA LEU A 154 12.39 -13.59 -2.78
C LEU A 154 12.47 -12.08 -2.87
N ILE A 155 11.92 -11.41 -1.85
CA ILE A 155 12.12 -9.96 -1.70
C ILE A 155 13.58 -9.71 -1.38
N ILE A 156 14.21 -8.89 -2.19
CA ILE A 156 15.58 -8.48 -1.97
C ILE A 156 15.50 -7.10 -1.24
N PRO A 157 16.13 -6.86 -0.07
CA PRO A 157 16.12 -5.57 0.67
C PRO A 157 17.05 -4.46 0.12
N ARG A 158 16.55 -3.23 -0.12
CA ARG A 158 17.15 -2.19 -0.99
C ARG A 158 18.63 -1.78 -0.83
N ALA A 159 19.30 -1.99 0.31
CA ALA A 159 20.45 -1.18 0.75
C ALA A 159 21.61 -0.99 -0.27
N ASP A 160 21.90 -1.95 -1.16
CA ASP A 160 23.11 -1.90 -2.00
C ASP A 160 22.89 -2.25 -3.50
N ARG A 161 21.72 -1.96 -4.07
CA ARG A 161 21.36 -2.41 -5.44
C ARG A 161 21.40 -1.33 -6.51
N THR A 162 22.59 -1.08 -7.04
CA THR A 162 22.77 -0.20 -8.21
C THR A 162 22.94 -0.97 -9.52
N THR A 163 23.10 -2.30 -9.48
CA THR A 163 23.33 -3.15 -10.65
C THR A 163 22.62 -4.51 -10.52
N GLU A 164 22.44 -5.20 -11.66
CA GLU A 164 21.93 -6.58 -11.70
C GLU A 164 22.80 -7.52 -10.85
N THR A 165 24.12 -7.45 -11.01
CA THR A 165 25.07 -8.31 -10.27
C THR A 165 24.96 -8.11 -8.76
N ALA A 166 24.93 -6.87 -8.28
CA ALA A 166 24.78 -6.60 -6.85
C ALA A 166 23.44 -7.13 -6.30
N ALA A 167 22.37 -7.06 -7.10
CA ALA A 167 21.07 -7.62 -6.74
C ALA A 167 21.09 -9.16 -6.70
N GLN A 168 21.75 -9.81 -7.66
CA GLN A 168 21.94 -11.26 -7.69
C GLN A 168 22.78 -11.73 -6.50
N ASP A 169 23.90 -11.07 -6.20
CA ASP A 169 24.76 -11.43 -5.07
C ASP A 169 24.02 -11.31 -3.73
N ALA A 170 23.26 -10.22 -3.54
CA ALA A 170 22.42 -10.05 -2.36
C ALA A 170 21.35 -11.15 -2.23
N CYS A 171 20.73 -11.54 -3.35
CA CYS A 171 19.78 -12.65 -3.35
C CYS A 171 20.44 -13.98 -2.96
N ARG A 172 21.64 -14.26 -3.48
CA ARG A 172 22.38 -15.50 -3.16
C ARG A 172 22.79 -15.55 -1.70
N ALA A 173 23.21 -14.42 -1.11
CA ALA A 173 23.51 -14.33 0.30
C ALA A 173 22.29 -14.73 1.16
N ILE A 174 21.11 -14.19 0.83
CA ILE A 174 19.86 -14.51 1.56
C ILE A 174 19.48 -15.99 1.37
N ILE A 175 19.57 -16.53 0.14
CA ILE A 175 19.28 -17.96 -0.09
C ILE A 175 20.20 -18.85 0.74
N ALA A 176 21.50 -18.50 0.83
CA ALA A 176 22.47 -19.26 1.62
C ALA A 176 22.17 -19.21 3.12
N GLU A 177 21.62 -18.10 3.63
CA GLU A 177 21.16 -18.00 5.04
C GLU A 177 19.90 -18.84 5.29
N LEU A 178 19.09 -19.06 4.26
CA LEU A 178 17.81 -19.78 4.35
C LEU A 178 17.92 -21.29 4.08
N ASP A 179 19.13 -21.86 3.95
CA ASP A 179 19.47 -23.22 3.45
C ASP A 179 18.65 -24.41 4.00
N HIS A 180 17.85 -24.21 5.05
CA HIS A 180 16.94 -25.22 5.61
C HIS A 180 15.46 -25.05 5.19
N THR A 181 15.17 -24.09 4.32
CA THR A 181 13.82 -23.80 3.85
C THR A 181 13.50 -24.67 2.63
N PRO A 182 12.33 -25.34 2.60
CA PRO A 182 11.93 -26.11 1.43
C PRO A 182 11.75 -25.21 0.19
N ASN A 183 11.94 -25.79 -1.00
CA ASN A 183 11.71 -25.16 -2.29
C ASN A 183 12.64 -23.97 -2.65
N LEU A 184 13.81 -23.86 -2.02
CA LEU A 184 14.82 -22.89 -2.44
C LEU A 184 15.44 -23.28 -3.80
N PRO A 185 15.79 -22.28 -4.64
CA PRO A 185 16.55 -22.52 -5.86
C PRO A 185 17.91 -23.16 -5.55
N ALA A 186 18.39 -24.03 -6.44
CA ALA A 186 19.72 -24.59 -6.27
C ALA A 186 20.80 -23.48 -6.35
N PRO A 187 21.98 -23.66 -5.73
CA PRO A 187 23.00 -22.60 -5.65
C PRO A 187 23.37 -21.95 -6.99
N ASN A 188 23.38 -22.75 -8.08
CA ASN A 188 23.72 -22.30 -9.43
C ASN A 188 22.50 -22.19 -10.36
N GLU A 189 21.27 -22.35 -9.84
CA GLU A 189 20.05 -22.24 -10.64
C GLU A 189 19.87 -20.80 -11.12
N PRO A 190 19.70 -20.52 -12.42
CA PRO A 190 19.53 -19.17 -12.93
C PRO A 190 18.33 -18.44 -12.30
N LEU A 191 18.53 -17.18 -11.90
CA LEU A 191 17.52 -16.30 -11.33
C LEU A 191 17.32 -15.07 -12.21
N THR A 192 16.10 -14.55 -12.24
CA THR A 192 15.80 -13.24 -12.84
C THR A 192 15.54 -12.24 -11.72
N ILE A 193 16.17 -11.07 -11.82
CA ILE A 193 15.93 -9.96 -10.91
C ILE A 193 14.92 -9.03 -11.54
N TRP A 194 13.92 -8.61 -10.76
CA TRP A 194 12.86 -7.72 -11.19
C TRP A 194 12.81 -6.47 -10.32
N HIS A 195 12.41 -5.37 -10.94
CA HIS A 195 12.19 -4.08 -10.30
C HIS A 195 10.74 -3.63 -10.52
N SER A 196 10.12 -3.10 -9.47
CA SER A 196 8.84 -2.41 -9.53
C SER A 196 8.82 -1.23 -8.54
N LEU A 197 7.86 -0.34 -8.71
CA LEU A 197 7.53 0.73 -7.80
C LEU A 197 6.13 0.48 -7.25
N ARG A 198 6.02 0.43 -5.92
CA ARG A 198 4.74 0.43 -5.22
C ARG A 198 4.49 1.78 -4.57
N LEU A 199 3.33 2.36 -4.84
CA LEU A 199 2.84 3.54 -4.17
C LEU A 199 1.61 3.21 -3.33
N THR A 200 1.56 3.80 -2.14
CA THR A 200 0.37 3.83 -1.30
C THR A 200 0.07 5.29 -0.98
N ALA A 201 -1.15 5.74 -1.31
CA ALA A 201 -1.65 7.05 -0.98
C ALA A 201 -2.88 6.91 -0.07
N THR A 202 -2.84 7.55 1.09
CA THR A 202 -3.89 7.44 2.11
C THR A 202 -4.34 8.83 2.53
N THR A 203 -5.65 9.08 2.49
CA THR A 203 -6.24 10.31 3.04
C THR A 203 -6.19 10.27 4.56
N GLY A 204 -6.30 11.43 5.23
CA GLY A 204 -6.65 11.39 6.64
C GLY A 204 -8.08 10.89 6.85
N TRP A 205 -8.43 10.67 8.12
CA TRP A 205 -9.78 10.29 8.51
C TRP A 205 -10.77 11.41 8.21
N THR A 206 -11.89 11.03 7.62
CA THR A 206 -13.00 11.92 7.24
C THR A 206 -14.27 11.40 7.89
N SER A 207 -15.06 12.30 8.49
CA SER A 207 -16.38 11.93 9.03
C SER A 207 -17.27 11.41 7.92
N ALA A 208 -18.13 10.43 8.22
CA ALA A 208 -19.09 9.86 7.28
C ALA A 208 -19.98 10.90 6.59
N ASP A 209 -20.21 12.04 7.23
CA ASP A 209 -21.06 13.14 6.73
C ASP A 209 -20.38 14.02 5.66
N ASN A 210 -19.06 13.90 5.54
CA ASN A 210 -18.26 14.66 4.59
C ASN A 210 -17.87 13.80 3.39
N ASP A 211 -17.55 14.47 2.28
CA ASP A 211 -17.03 13.91 1.05
C ASP A 211 -15.54 14.23 0.90
N THR A 212 -14.81 13.25 0.37
CA THR A 212 -13.41 13.36 -0.02
C THR A 212 -13.30 12.92 -1.47
N ASP A 213 -13.09 13.90 -2.36
CA ASP A 213 -12.94 13.66 -3.79
C ASP A 213 -11.74 12.73 -4.07
N PRO A 214 -11.96 11.51 -4.60
CA PRO A 214 -10.88 10.58 -4.92
C PRO A 214 -9.85 11.14 -5.92
N GLN A 215 -10.23 12.15 -6.73
CA GLN A 215 -9.31 12.82 -7.65
C GLN A 215 -8.20 13.60 -6.91
N GLN A 216 -8.40 13.96 -5.64
CA GLN A 216 -7.35 14.57 -4.83
C GLN A 216 -6.20 13.58 -4.57
N ILE A 217 -6.50 12.29 -4.48
CA ILE A 217 -5.47 11.24 -4.30
C ILE A 217 -4.61 11.10 -5.54
N ALA A 218 -5.22 11.07 -6.72
CA ALA A 218 -4.53 11.03 -8.01
C ALA A 218 -3.56 12.22 -8.17
N ARG A 219 -4.01 13.43 -7.82
CA ARG A 219 -3.17 14.64 -7.82
C ARG A 219 -2.02 14.53 -6.83
N ALA A 220 -2.30 14.10 -5.59
CA ALA A 220 -1.26 13.94 -4.57
C ALA A 220 -0.18 12.93 -5.00
N ILE A 221 -0.56 11.82 -5.63
CA ILE A 221 0.38 10.85 -6.20
C ILE A 221 1.25 11.49 -7.27
N THR A 222 0.63 12.20 -8.22
CA THR A 222 1.34 12.86 -9.32
C THR A 222 2.34 13.89 -8.78
N ASP A 223 1.89 14.76 -7.87
CA ASP A 223 2.73 15.79 -7.25
C ASP A 223 3.88 15.20 -6.42
N HIS A 224 3.65 14.08 -5.73
CA HIS A 224 4.70 13.37 -5.00
C HIS A 224 5.78 12.84 -5.95
N LEU A 225 5.36 12.17 -7.03
CA LEU A 225 6.26 11.58 -8.01
C LEU A 225 7.06 12.64 -8.79
N THR A 226 6.42 13.75 -9.17
CA THR A 226 7.09 14.86 -9.85
C THR A 226 8.13 15.54 -8.95
N ARG A 227 7.81 15.78 -7.66
CA ARG A 227 8.75 16.39 -6.72
C ARG A 227 9.98 15.52 -6.44
N GLN A 228 9.83 14.20 -6.34
CA GLN A 228 10.96 13.30 -6.18
C GLN A 228 11.86 13.25 -7.42
N GLY A 229 11.29 13.37 -8.63
CA GLY A 229 12.06 13.47 -9.88
C GLY A 229 12.95 14.72 -9.95
N VAL A 230 12.52 15.83 -9.35
CA VAL A 230 13.32 17.07 -9.29
C VAL A 230 14.49 16.96 -8.30
N GLN A 231 14.30 16.28 -7.16
CA GLN A 231 15.36 16.10 -6.16
C GLN A 231 16.48 15.15 -6.62
N SER A 232 16.20 14.23 -7.54
CA SER A 232 17.19 13.28 -8.09
C SER A 232 18.00 13.83 -9.27
N LEU A 233 17.66 15.03 -9.78
CA LEU A 233 18.38 15.73 -10.85
C LEU A 233 19.33 16.83 -10.36
N HIS A 234 19.36 17.09 -9.05
CA HIS A 234 20.35 17.96 -8.42
C HIS A 234 21.14 17.18 -7.39
N PRO A 235 22.29 16.57 -7.76
CA PRO A 235 23.20 16.06 -6.74
C PRO A 235 23.58 17.24 -5.85
N THR A 236 23.27 17.13 -4.57
CA THR A 236 23.75 18.05 -3.54
C THR A 236 25.26 18.16 -3.71
N PRO A 237 25.84 19.36 -3.93
CA PRO A 237 27.28 19.48 -4.00
C PRO A 237 27.84 19.09 -2.64
N HIS A 238 28.57 17.98 -2.59
CA HIS A 238 29.36 17.62 -1.43
C HIS A 238 30.38 18.73 -1.18
N THR A 239 30.08 19.61 -0.22
CA THR A 239 31.08 20.50 0.36
C THR A 239 32.05 19.62 1.14
N ARG A 240 33.20 19.34 0.53
CA ARG A 240 34.36 18.88 1.29
C ARG A 240 34.87 20.05 2.12
N GLN A 241 34.94 19.88 3.43
CA GLN A 241 35.91 20.54 4.29
C GLN A 241 36.78 19.46 4.91
#